data_AF-A0A914YKZ0-F1
#
_entry.id   AF-A0A914YKZ0-F1
#
_cell.length_a   1.000
_cell.length_b   1.000
_cell.length_c   1.000
_cell.angle_alpha   90.00
_cell.angle_beta   90.00
_cell.angle_gamma   90.00
#
_symmetry.space_group_name_H-M   'P 1'
#
loop_
_entity.id
_entity.type
_entity.pdbx_description
1 polymer ?
#
loop_
_entity_poly.entity_id
_entity_poly.type
_entity_poly.pdbx_seq_one_letter_code
_entity_poly.pdbx_strand_id
1 'polypeptide(L)'
;MLLCLIVYWIVSIRGALTICPSITPDKLFLADSPVNEINWFRDNYILPNYTAVNVFVNNVGDFSSPEKQKRVRNLIAEYEKMPLCLGAEYTHFWLRDFDKYLETTIEDDESQLEFEDTSVSTNSKSFSFTKKDMQQFLNWPEYKHWNAFIKFDDKGNLTKFFAIIAFHGKELVSWNKRGELLNEWRAIADK
;
A
#
# COMPACT_ATOMS: atom_id res chain seq x y z
N MET A 1 -44.21 -21.60 34.44
CA MET A 1 -42.85 -21.31 34.96
C MET A 1 -41.75 -21.91 34.09
N LEU A 2 -41.74 -23.24 33.87
CA LEU A 2 -40.69 -23.91 33.08
C LEU A 2 -40.64 -23.46 31.61
N LEU A 3 -41.81 -23.26 30.97
CA LEU A 3 -41.90 -22.77 29.60
C LEU A 3 -41.36 -21.33 29.45
N CYS A 4 -41.66 -20.45 30.41
CA CYS A 4 -41.11 -19.09 30.45
C CYS A 4 -39.57 -19.10 30.57
N LEU A 5 -39.02 -20.02 31.36
CA LEU A 5 -37.58 -20.16 31.55
C LEU A 5 -36.88 -20.68 30.28
N ILE A 6 -37.50 -21.62 29.57
CA ILE A 6 -37.02 -22.09 28.26
C ILE A 6 -37.00 -20.94 27.25
N VAL A 7 -38.06 -20.14 27.16
CA VAL A 7 -38.11 -18.97 26.28
C VAL A 7 -37.01 -17.96 26.64
N TYR A 8 -36.85 -17.67 27.94
CA TYR A 8 -35.79 -16.78 28.42
C TYR A 8 -34.38 -17.28 28.01
N TRP A 9 -34.12 -18.59 28.12
CA TRP A 9 -32.83 -19.17 27.72
C TRP A 9 -32.61 -19.10 26.22
N ILE A 10 -33.62 -19.40 25.42
CA ILE A 10 -33.53 -19.29 23.95
C ILE A 10 -33.22 -17.85 23.54
N VAL A 11 -33.90 -16.86 24.14
CA VAL A 11 -33.65 -15.44 23.87
C VAL A 11 -32.26 -15.03 24.34
N SER A 12 -31.83 -15.47 25.52
CA SER A 12 -30.50 -15.16 26.07
C SER A 12 -29.37 -15.76 25.24
N ILE A 13 -29.50 -17.03 24.83
CA ILE A 13 -28.54 -17.72 23.96
C ILE A 13 -28.49 -17.04 22.59
N ARG A 14 -29.66 -16.72 22.00
CA ARG A 14 -29.69 -15.97 20.73
C ARG A 14 -29.01 -14.62 20.87
N GLY A 15 -29.33 -13.86 21.92
CA GLY A 15 -28.69 -12.58 22.19
C GLY A 15 -27.17 -12.71 22.29
N ALA A 16 -26.68 -13.70 23.04
CA ALA A 16 -25.25 -13.98 23.21
C ALA A 16 -24.56 -14.36 21.88
N LEU A 17 -25.21 -15.16 21.04
CA LEU A 17 -24.66 -15.58 19.75
C LEU A 17 -24.65 -14.45 18.70
N THR A 18 -25.51 -13.44 18.85
CA THR A 18 -25.59 -12.29 17.93
C THR A 18 -24.71 -11.10 18.34
N ILE A 19 -23.96 -11.20 19.43
CA ILE A 19 -23.07 -10.10 19.86
C ILE A 19 -21.98 -9.90 18.81
N CYS A 20 -21.98 -8.74 18.15
CA CYS A 20 -20.86 -8.30 17.32
C CYS A 20 -19.90 -7.45 18.17
N PRO A 21 -18.73 -7.98 18.54
CA PRO A 21 -17.73 -7.20 19.28
C PRO A 21 -17.18 -6.10 18.38
N SER A 22 -17.67 -4.87 18.55
CA SER A 22 -17.14 -3.70 17.84
C SER A 22 -17.08 -2.50 18.79
N ILE A 23 -15.89 -1.90 18.88
CA ILE A 23 -15.66 -0.67 19.62
C ILE A 23 -15.59 0.45 18.58
N THR A 24 -16.64 1.27 18.50
CA THR A 24 -16.64 2.48 17.68
C THR A 24 -16.01 3.63 18.47
N PRO A 25 -15.21 4.51 17.83
CA PRO A 25 -14.58 5.65 18.51
C PRO A 25 -15.58 6.56 19.23
N ASP A 26 -16.80 6.71 18.71
CA ASP A 26 -17.85 7.55 19.32
C ASP A 26 -18.23 7.10 20.74
N LYS A 27 -18.03 5.82 21.06
CA LYS A 27 -18.28 5.28 22.41
C LYS A 27 -17.15 5.60 23.40
N LEU A 28 -16.01 6.09 22.91
CA LEU A 28 -14.85 6.45 23.73
C LEU A 28 -14.89 7.91 24.21
N PHE A 29 -15.72 8.74 23.57
CA PHE A 29 -15.85 10.16 23.88
C PHE A 29 -17.18 10.45 24.58
N LEU A 30 -17.24 11.58 25.28
CA LEU A 30 -18.50 12.08 25.83
C LEU A 30 -19.49 12.35 24.68
N ALA A 31 -20.79 12.15 24.94
CA ALA A 31 -21.83 12.24 23.91
C ALA A 31 -21.88 13.63 23.24
N ASP A 32 -21.52 14.69 23.96
CA ASP A 32 -21.48 16.09 23.54
C ASP A 32 -20.10 16.55 23.04
N SER A 33 -19.13 15.65 22.94
CA SER A 33 -17.79 15.98 22.44
C SER A 33 -17.82 16.41 20.96
N PRO A 34 -17.14 17.51 20.57
CA PRO A 34 -17.01 17.90 19.16
C PRO A 34 -16.25 16.84 18.32
N VAL A 35 -15.51 15.94 18.96
CA VAL A 35 -14.84 14.82 18.28
C VAL A 35 -15.85 13.88 17.60
N ASN A 36 -17.06 13.75 18.14
CA ASN A 36 -18.10 12.90 17.54
C ASN A 36 -18.57 13.47 16.19
N GLU A 37 -18.60 14.80 16.05
CA GLU A 37 -18.93 15.45 14.77
C GLU A 37 -17.81 15.18 13.73
N ILE A 38 -16.54 15.26 14.16
CA ILE A 38 -15.39 14.92 13.31
C ILE A 38 -15.45 13.45 12.87
N ASN A 39 -15.78 12.53 13.78
CA ASN A 39 -15.95 11.11 13.45
C ASN A 39 -17.09 10.91 12.44
N TRP A 40 -18.20 11.63 12.61
CA TRP A 40 -19.30 11.61 11.64
C TRP A 40 -18.84 12.05 10.25
N PHE A 41 -18.10 13.16 10.13
CA PHE A 41 -17.54 13.59 8.84
C PHE A 41 -16.58 12.55 8.26
N ARG A 42 -15.70 11.98 9.09
CA ARG A 42 -14.76 10.95 8.68
C ARG A 42 -15.48 9.71 8.12
N ASP A 43 -16.52 9.26 8.80
CA ASP A 43 -17.25 8.04 8.42
C ASP A 43 -18.12 8.26 7.18
N ASN A 44 -18.66 9.46 6.95
CA ASN A 44 -19.52 9.75 5.80
C ASN A 44 -18.76 10.19 4.54
N TYR A 45 -17.61 10.87 4.69
CA TYR A 45 -16.92 11.49 3.54
C TYR A 45 -15.51 10.95 3.30
N ILE A 46 -14.79 10.51 4.33
CA ILE A 46 -13.38 10.10 4.19
C ILE A 46 -13.28 8.59 3.97
N LEU A 47 -13.74 7.79 4.94
CA LEU A 47 -13.62 6.33 4.92
C LEU A 47 -14.20 5.64 3.68
N PRO A 48 -15.38 6.06 3.15
CA PRO A 48 -15.94 5.43 1.96
C PRO A 48 -15.07 5.60 0.72
N ASN A 49 -14.22 6.63 0.68
CA ASN A 49 -13.46 7.01 -0.50
C ASN A 49 -11.97 6.66 -0.38
N TYR A 50 -11.42 6.65 0.85
CA TYR A 50 -10.00 6.44 1.05
C TYR A 50 -9.70 5.76 2.39
N THR A 51 -9.17 4.55 2.30
CA THR A 51 -8.53 3.80 3.39
C THR A 51 -7.25 3.19 2.82
N ALA A 52 -6.11 3.40 3.46
CA ALA A 52 -4.83 2.94 2.91
C ALA A 52 -4.13 1.94 3.82
N VAL A 53 -3.41 0.99 3.21
CA VAL A 53 -2.45 0.10 3.87
C VAL A 53 -1.04 0.55 3.52
N ASN A 54 -0.20 0.63 4.54
CA ASN A 54 1.23 0.89 4.39
C ASN A 54 1.97 -0.45 4.48
N VAL A 55 2.51 -0.92 3.36
CA VAL A 55 3.24 -2.19 3.29
C VAL A 55 4.72 -1.91 3.47
N PHE A 56 5.25 -2.24 4.65
CA PHE A 56 6.66 -2.06 4.98
C PHE A 56 7.47 -3.29 4.59
N VAL A 57 8.40 -3.12 3.65
CA VAL A 57 9.33 -4.19 3.26
C VAL A 57 10.65 -3.95 3.96
N ASN A 58 11.01 -4.89 4.84
CA ASN A 58 12.27 -4.88 5.56
C ASN A 58 13.27 -5.84 4.91
N ASN A 59 14.56 -5.55 5.06
CA ASN A 59 15.68 -6.42 4.66
C ASN A 59 15.58 -6.87 3.20
N VAL A 60 15.45 -5.91 2.29
CA VAL A 60 15.34 -6.16 0.84
C VAL A 60 16.55 -6.94 0.30
N GLY A 61 17.74 -6.69 0.87
CA GLY A 61 19.00 -7.28 0.43
C GLY A 61 19.45 -6.71 -0.91
N ASP A 62 20.19 -7.48 -1.70
CA ASP A 62 20.64 -7.03 -3.03
C ASP A 62 19.47 -6.90 -4.01
N PHE A 63 19.05 -5.67 -4.28
CA PHE A 63 17.93 -5.33 -5.18
C PHE A 63 18.35 -5.26 -6.66
N SER A 64 19.63 -5.48 -6.96
CA SER A 64 20.14 -5.58 -8.35
C SER A 64 19.65 -6.86 -9.04
N SER A 65 19.23 -7.87 -8.27
CA SER A 65 18.70 -9.13 -8.79
C SER A 65 17.28 -8.96 -9.37
N PRO A 66 17.05 -9.32 -10.66
CA PRO A 66 15.74 -9.22 -11.30
C PRO A 66 14.65 -10.04 -10.60
N GLU A 67 15.01 -11.19 -9.99
CA GLU A 67 14.06 -12.06 -9.30
C GLU A 67 13.44 -11.38 -8.08
N LYS A 68 14.25 -10.63 -7.31
CA LYS A 68 13.77 -9.89 -6.13
C LYS A 68 12.91 -8.70 -6.51
N GLN A 69 13.30 -7.98 -7.57
CA GLN A 69 12.46 -6.91 -8.10
C GLN A 69 11.10 -7.46 -8.54
N LYS A 70 11.09 -8.59 -9.26
CA LYS A 70 9.87 -9.30 -9.64
C LYS A 70 9.05 -9.73 -8.44
N ARG A 71 9.68 -10.26 -7.38
CA ARG A 71 8.98 -10.64 -6.14
C ARG A 71 8.28 -9.45 -5.48
N VAL A 72 8.97 -8.30 -5.37
CA VAL A 72 8.38 -7.08 -4.81
C VAL A 72 7.23 -6.58 -5.68
N ARG A 73 7.40 -6.53 -7.00
CA ARG A 73 6.33 -6.13 -7.93
C ARG A 73 5.11 -7.05 -7.80
N ASN A 74 5.33 -8.36 -7.70
CA ASN A 74 4.25 -9.33 -7.51
C ASN A 74 3.53 -9.11 -6.19
N LEU A 75 4.24 -8.85 -5.09
CA LEU A 75 3.62 -8.54 -3.79
C LEU A 75 2.67 -7.34 -3.91
N ILE A 76 3.14 -6.23 -4.48
CA ILE A 76 2.32 -5.02 -4.66
C ILE A 76 1.14 -5.31 -5.61
N ALA A 77 1.38 -6.03 -6.70
CA ALA A 77 0.33 -6.40 -7.65
C ALA A 77 -0.75 -7.30 -7.03
N GLU A 78 -0.42 -8.10 -6.01
CA GLU A 78 -1.44 -8.88 -5.28
C GLU A 78 -2.36 -7.99 -4.45
N TYR A 79 -1.82 -6.97 -3.76
CA TYR A 79 -2.66 -5.97 -3.08
C TYR A 79 -3.56 -5.22 -4.06
N GLU A 80 -3.04 -4.88 -5.24
CA GLU A 80 -3.78 -4.13 -6.26
C GLU A 80 -4.90 -4.92 -6.92
N LYS A 81 -4.83 -6.26 -6.87
CA LYS A 81 -5.88 -7.15 -7.37
C LYS A 81 -7.03 -7.34 -6.38
N MET A 82 -6.87 -6.91 -5.14
CA MET A 82 -7.89 -7.07 -4.11
C MET A 82 -9.17 -6.32 -4.50
N PRO A 83 -10.35 -6.85 -4.11
CA PRO A 83 -11.57 -6.06 -4.20
C PRO A 83 -11.39 -4.78 -3.37
N LEU A 84 -12.06 -3.70 -3.79
CA LEU A 84 -11.99 -2.37 -3.16
C LEU A 84 -10.68 -1.61 -3.37
N CYS A 85 -9.64 -2.18 -3.98
CA CYS A 85 -8.45 -1.42 -4.31
C CYS A 85 -8.79 -0.34 -5.36
N LEU A 86 -8.28 0.88 -5.17
CA LEU A 86 -8.43 1.97 -6.14
C LEU A 86 -7.69 1.69 -7.47
N GLY A 87 -6.73 0.76 -7.45
CA GLY A 87 -5.96 0.33 -8.62
C GLY A 87 -4.51 0.81 -8.59
N ALA A 88 -3.72 0.30 -9.55
CA ALA A 88 -2.27 0.49 -9.59
C ALA A 88 -1.82 1.95 -9.78
N GLU A 89 -2.65 2.80 -10.39
CA GLU A 89 -2.36 4.23 -10.59
C GLU A 89 -2.39 5.03 -9.29
N TYR A 90 -3.16 4.56 -8.29
CA TYR A 90 -3.29 5.22 -6.99
C TYR A 90 -2.35 4.63 -5.94
N THR A 91 -1.56 3.61 -6.31
CA THR A 91 -0.57 3.01 -5.43
C THR A 91 0.71 3.84 -5.44
N HIS A 92 1.09 4.34 -4.27
CA HIS A 92 2.35 5.04 -4.07
C HIS A 92 3.48 4.00 -3.94
N PHE A 93 4.17 3.74 -5.05
CA PHE A 93 5.25 2.75 -5.14
C PHE A 93 6.42 3.22 -6.03
N TRP A 94 7.55 3.49 -5.38
CA TRP A 94 8.74 4.14 -5.98
C TRP A 94 9.32 3.43 -7.19
N LEU A 95 9.21 2.10 -7.26
CA LEU A 95 9.88 1.33 -8.31
C LEU A 95 9.30 1.63 -9.70
N ARG A 96 8.00 1.96 -9.80
CA ARG A 96 7.38 2.37 -11.07
C ARG A 96 7.91 3.71 -11.55
N ASP A 97 8.11 4.64 -10.63
CA ASP A 97 8.66 5.95 -10.94
C ASP A 97 10.15 5.85 -11.29
N PHE A 98 10.87 4.92 -10.64
CA PHE A 98 12.24 4.60 -11.01
C PHE A 98 12.34 4.01 -12.42
N ASP A 99 11.43 3.12 -12.81
CA ASP A 99 11.40 2.59 -14.18
C ASP A 99 11.17 3.72 -15.21
N LYS A 100 10.21 4.61 -14.95
CA LYS A 100 9.94 5.78 -15.81
C LYS A 100 11.16 6.69 -15.93
N TYR A 101 11.86 6.93 -14.81
CA TYR A 101 13.10 7.71 -14.81
C TYR A 101 14.17 7.07 -15.71
N LEU A 102 14.34 5.74 -15.64
CA LEU A 102 15.29 5.03 -16.49
C LEU A 102 14.89 5.09 -17.97
N GLU A 103 13.60 4.97 -18.28
CA GLU A 103 13.08 5.12 -19.65
C GLU A 103 13.42 6.50 -20.21
N THR A 104 13.10 7.59 -19.48
CA THR A 104 13.40 8.96 -19.93
C THR A 104 14.90 9.22 -20.08
N THR A 105 15.73 8.74 -19.15
CA THR A 105 17.19 8.94 -19.23
C THR A 105 17.78 8.25 -20.47
N ILE A 106 17.24 7.09 -20.85
CA ILE A 106 17.67 6.38 -22.06
C ILE A 106 17.22 7.11 -23.32
N GLU A 107 15.98 7.59 -23.37
CA GLU A 107 15.47 8.38 -24.51
C GLU A 107 16.31 9.68 -24.71
N ASP A 108 16.69 10.35 -23.63
CA ASP A 108 17.55 11.53 -23.67
C ASP A 108 18.98 11.20 -24.13
N ASP A 109 19.53 10.04 -23.75
CA ASP A 109 20.84 9.57 -24.21
C ASP A 109 20.79 9.15 -25.69
N GLU A 110 19.75 8.43 -26.14
CA GLU A 110 19.58 8.00 -27.53
C GLU A 110 19.33 9.18 -28.47
N SER A 111 18.54 10.17 -28.06
CA SER A 111 18.33 11.40 -28.84
C SER A 111 19.59 12.28 -28.94
N GLN A 112 20.48 12.22 -27.94
CA GLN A 112 21.81 12.87 -28.02
C GLN A 112 22.78 12.10 -28.92
N LEU A 113 22.71 10.76 -28.92
CA LEU A 113 23.53 9.91 -29.78
C LEU A 113 23.09 9.93 -31.26
N GLU A 114 21.83 10.25 -31.57
CA GLU A 114 21.38 10.49 -32.96
C GLU A 114 22.05 11.73 -33.62
N PHE A 115 22.74 12.58 -32.86
CA PHE A 115 23.57 13.67 -33.40
C PHE A 115 25.05 13.29 -33.61
N GLU A 116 25.51 12.13 -33.13
CA GLU A 116 26.85 11.61 -33.36
C GLU A 116 26.78 10.19 -33.96
N ASP A 117 26.89 10.11 -35.29
CA ASP A 117 26.99 8.87 -36.08
C ASP A 117 27.94 7.85 -35.42
N THR A 118 27.42 6.87 -34.69
CA THR A 118 28.08 5.56 -34.52
C THR A 118 27.05 4.47 -34.21
N SER A 119 26.93 3.54 -35.14
CA SER A 119 26.18 2.29 -35.02
C SER A 119 26.59 1.48 -33.78
N VAL A 120 25.73 1.40 -32.76
CA VAL A 120 25.88 0.45 -31.66
C VAL A 120 24.59 -0.36 -31.50
N SER A 121 24.80 -1.68 -31.55
CA SER A 121 23.83 -2.76 -31.43
C SER A 121 22.73 -2.53 -30.37
N THR A 122 21.47 -2.57 -30.82
CA THR A 122 20.25 -2.77 -30.03
C THR A 122 20.29 -4.12 -29.31
N ASN A 123 21.09 -4.24 -28.27
CA ASN A 123 20.92 -5.25 -27.24
C ASN A 123 20.10 -4.62 -26.13
N SER A 124 18.91 -5.16 -25.87
CA SER A 124 18.01 -4.80 -24.78
C SER A 124 18.81 -4.48 -23.51
N LYS A 125 18.97 -3.18 -23.21
CA LYS A 125 19.59 -2.72 -21.95
C LYS A 125 18.71 -3.24 -20.83
N SER A 126 19.15 -4.34 -20.22
CA SER A 126 18.54 -4.90 -19.02
C SER A 126 18.49 -3.80 -17.97
N PHE A 127 17.29 -3.47 -17.50
CA PHE A 127 17.01 -2.51 -16.41
C PHE A 127 17.71 -2.97 -15.12
N SER A 128 19.02 -2.77 -15.04
CA SER A 128 19.81 -3.16 -13.89
C SER A 128 19.78 -2.01 -12.90
N PHE A 129 19.20 -2.26 -11.73
CA PHE A 129 19.26 -1.33 -10.62
C PHE A 129 20.74 -1.10 -10.26
N THR A 130 21.24 0.12 -10.50
CA THR A 130 22.57 0.52 -10.04
C THR A 130 22.43 1.53 -8.92
N LYS A 131 23.30 1.43 -7.91
CA LYS A 131 23.37 2.40 -6.81
C LYS A 131 23.51 3.85 -7.29
N LYS A 132 24.27 4.07 -8.37
CA LYS A 132 24.46 5.41 -8.97
C LYS A 132 23.15 5.97 -9.51
N ASP A 133 22.43 5.18 -10.32
CA ASP A 133 21.17 5.59 -10.94
C ASP A 133 20.11 5.86 -9.88
N MET A 134 20.07 5.05 -8.82
CA MET A 134 19.19 5.27 -7.67
C MET A 134 19.50 6.58 -6.94
N GLN A 135 20.78 6.91 -6.73
CA GLN A 135 21.16 8.19 -6.14
C GLN A 135 20.81 9.38 -7.04
N GLN A 136 20.94 9.25 -8.35
CA GLN A 136 20.55 10.31 -9.29
C GLN A 136 19.03 10.50 -9.32
N PHE A 137 18.27 9.40 -9.42
CA PHE A 137 16.80 9.40 -9.29
C PHE A 137 16.34 10.12 -8.03
N LEU A 138 16.91 9.79 -6.87
CA LEU A 138 16.53 10.40 -5.60
C LEU A 138 16.97 11.86 -5.45
N ASN A 139 17.92 12.33 -6.25
CA ASN A 139 18.32 13.74 -6.27
C ASN A 139 17.54 14.56 -7.30
N TRP A 140 16.89 13.90 -8.25
CA TRP A 140 16.07 14.54 -9.27
C TRP A 140 14.87 15.26 -8.63
N PRO A 141 14.59 16.55 -8.94
CA PRO A 141 13.59 17.35 -8.22
C PRO A 141 12.20 16.70 -8.12
N GLU A 142 11.76 16.04 -9.19
CA GLU A 142 10.46 15.39 -9.36
C GLU A 142 10.32 14.16 -8.44
N TYR A 143 11.42 13.42 -8.24
CA TYR A 143 11.44 12.17 -7.48
C TYR A 143 12.06 12.30 -6.08
N LYS A 144 12.58 13.47 -5.73
CA LYS A 144 13.26 13.74 -4.46
C LYS A 144 12.44 13.38 -3.23
N HIS A 145 11.11 13.46 -3.32
CA HIS A 145 10.20 13.08 -2.25
C HIS A 145 10.34 11.61 -1.82
N TRP A 146 10.78 10.72 -2.71
CA TRP A 146 11.03 9.30 -2.42
C TRP A 146 12.12 9.06 -1.38
N ASN A 147 13.01 10.02 -1.11
CA ASN A 147 13.99 9.93 -0.03
C ASN A 147 13.35 9.68 1.35
N ALA A 148 12.12 10.15 1.58
CA ALA A 148 11.42 9.93 2.84
C ALA A 148 10.89 8.48 3.01
N PHE A 149 10.83 7.71 1.93
CA PHE A 149 10.17 6.41 1.87
C PHE A 149 11.14 5.25 1.69
N ILE A 150 12.41 5.54 1.43
CA ILE A 150 13.45 4.56 1.09
C ILE A 150 14.64 4.73 2.05
N LYS A 151 15.16 3.63 2.56
CA LYS A 151 16.33 3.60 3.45
C LYS A 151 17.45 2.75 2.88
N PHE A 152 18.65 3.30 2.88
CA PHE A 152 19.88 2.62 2.47
C PHE A 152 20.75 2.26 3.69
N ASP A 153 21.61 1.24 3.54
CA ASP A 153 22.69 0.97 4.50
C ASP A 153 23.90 1.89 4.25
N ASP A 154 24.90 1.81 5.15
CA ASP A 154 26.14 2.58 5.02
C ASP A 154 26.95 2.20 3.75
N LYS A 155 26.68 1.02 3.20
CA LYS A 155 27.27 0.54 1.94
C LYS A 155 26.47 1.01 0.71
N GLY A 156 25.33 1.68 0.91
CA GLY A 156 24.40 2.18 -0.08
C GLY A 156 23.50 1.14 -0.76
N ASN A 157 23.29 -0.02 -0.13
CA ASN A 157 22.29 -1.00 -0.54
C ASN A 157 20.93 -0.64 0.02
N LEU A 158 19.88 -0.92 -0.74
CA LEU A 158 18.51 -0.75 -0.30
C LEU A 158 18.20 -1.69 0.88
N THR A 159 17.80 -1.13 2.02
CA THR A 159 17.49 -1.92 3.23
C THR A 159 15.99 -2.03 3.48
N LYS A 160 15.28 -0.90 3.36
CA LYS A 160 13.86 -0.81 3.71
C LYS A 160 13.18 0.19 2.80
N PHE A 161 11.92 -0.08 2.49
CA PHE A 161 11.01 0.90 1.92
C PHE A 161 9.59 0.56 2.35
N PHE A 162 8.65 1.45 2.06
CA PHE A 162 7.24 1.10 2.14
C PHE A 162 6.48 1.62 0.93
N ALA A 163 5.40 0.92 0.61
CA ALA A 163 4.43 1.31 -0.40
C ALA A 163 3.09 1.61 0.27
N ILE A 164 2.32 2.52 -0.33
CA ILE A 164 0.97 2.87 0.15
C ILE A 164 -0.03 2.43 -0.91
N ILE A 165 -0.92 1.51 -0.55
CA ILE A 165 -1.99 1.04 -1.42
C ILE A 165 -3.31 1.55 -0.86
N ALA A 166 -4.10 2.20 -1.72
CA ALA A 166 -5.36 2.82 -1.35
C ALA A 166 -6.57 1.96 -1.74
N PHE A 167 -7.56 1.96 -0.86
CA PHE A 167 -8.81 1.22 -0.95
C PHE A 167 -10.01 2.15 -0.76
N HIS A 168 -11.13 1.82 -1.39
CA HIS A 168 -12.37 2.57 -1.35
C HIS A 168 -13.57 1.63 -1.21
N GLY A 169 -14.66 2.09 -0.57
CA GLY A 169 -15.87 1.31 -0.44
C GLY A 169 -16.71 1.78 0.74
N LYS A 170 -18.02 1.94 0.52
CA LYS A 170 -18.97 2.33 1.58
C LYS A 170 -18.98 1.34 2.76
N GLU A 171 -18.66 0.08 2.49
CA GLU A 171 -18.54 -0.96 3.50
C GLU A 171 -17.38 -0.75 4.48
N LEU A 172 -16.35 0.01 4.10
CA LEU A 172 -15.19 0.30 4.95
C LEU A 172 -15.52 1.22 6.13
N VAL A 173 -16.71 1.83 6.16
CA VAL A 173 -17.22 2.51 7.36
C VAL A 173 -17.36 1.50 8.52
N SER A 174 -17.81 0.28 8.21
CA SER A 174 -17.95 -0.79 9.21
C SER A 174 -16.59 -1.26 9.72
N TRP A 175 -16.43 -1.26 11.04
CA TRP A 175 -15.23 -1.77 11.70
C TRP A 175 -15.01 -3.26 11.46
N ASN A 176 -16.08 -4.05 11.38
CA ASN A 176 -15.98 -5.48 11.08
C ASN A 176 -15.41 -5.71 9.69
N LYS A 177 -15.88 -4.93 8.70
CA LYS A 177 -15.38 -4.99 7.32
C LYS A 177 -13.93 -4.55 7.20
N ARG A 178 -13.52 -3.52 7.95
CA ARG A 178 -12.09 -3.15 8.06
C ARG A 178 -11.26 -4.25 8.72
N GLY A 179 -11.82 -4.98 9.68
CA GLY A 179 -11.18 -6.15 10.29
C GLY A 179 -10.99 -7.30 9.30
N GLU A 180 -12.01 -7.60 8.49
CA GLU A 180 -11.94 -8.57 7.39
C GLU A 180 -10.84 -8.15 6.38
N LEU A 181 -10.86 -6.90 5.91
CA LEU A 181 -9.87 -6.36 4.99
C LEU A 181 -8.43 -6.41 5.55
N LEU A 182 -8.25 -6.11 6.84
CA LEU A 182 -6.95 -6.23 7.51
C LEU A 182 -6.43 -7.68 7.52
N ASN A 183 -7.31 -8.66 7.68
CA ASN A 183 -6.91 -10.07 7.63
C ASN A 183 -6.53 -10.48 6.21
N GLU A 184 -7.22 -9.98 5.18
CA GLU A 184 -6.83 -10.19 3.79
C GLU A 184 -5.46 -9.55 3.48
N TRP A 185 -5.22 -8.32 3.94
CA TRP A 185 -3.90 -7.67 3.82
C TRP A 185 -2.80 -8.52 4.45
N ARG A 186 -3.02 -9.05 5.66
CA ARG A 186 -2.04 -9.92 6.34
C ARG A 186 -1.81 -11.22 5.57
N ALA A 187 -2.87 -11.83 5.04
CA ALA A 187 -2.75 -13.06 4.25
C ALA A 187 -1.88 -12.88 2.99
N ILE A 188 -1.85 -11.68 2.40
CA ILE A 188 -0.93 -11.35 1.29
C ILE A 188 0.49 -11.12 1.82
N ALA A 189 0.65 -10.41 2.94
CA ALA A 189 1.96 -10.13 3.54
C ALA A 189 2.70 -11.39 4.01
N ASP A 190 1.97 -12.41 4.47
CA ASP A 190 2.54 -13.64 5.05
C ASP A 190 3.03 -14.66 4.00
N LYS A 191 2.83 -14.40 2.70
CA LYS A 191 3.32 -15.24 1.58
C LYS A 191 4.83 -15.07 1.32
#